data_AF-A0A1J3FWV4-F1
#
_entry.id   AF-A0A1J3FWV4-F1
#
_cell.length_a   1.000
_cell.length_b   1.000
_cell.length_c   1.000
_cell.angle_alpha   90.00
_cell.angle_beta   90.00
_cell.angle_gamma   90.00
#
_symmetry.space_group_name_H-M   'P 1'
#
loop_
_entity.id
_entity.type
_entity.pdbx_description
1 polymer ?
#
loop_
_entity_poly.entity_id
_entity_poly.type
_entity_poly.pdbx_seq_one_letter_code
_entity_poly.pdbx_strand_id
1 'polypeptide(L)'
;EIIEGLFPHIYWTPCVVHTLNLALKNICAAKNTETNVETYKECSWITDTHGDALAIKHFIMNHNMRLSMFTKFSTLKLLSVADTRFASTIVML
;
A
#
# COMPACT_ATOMS: atom_id res chain seq x y z
N GLU A 1 -11.67 -3.50 -4.13
CA GLU A 1 -12.72 -3.52 -5.19
C GLU A 1 -12.47 -2.58 -6.36
N ILE A 2 -11.77 -1.43 -6.23
CA ILE A 2 -11.67 -0.46 -7.35
C ILE A 2 -10.91 -1.04 -8.56
N ILE A 3 -9.75 -1.68 -8.36
CA ILE A 3 -8.97 -2.24 -9.47
C ILE A 3 -9.59 -3.53 -10.04
N GLU A 4 -10.02 -4.46 -9.19
CA GLU A 4 -10.64 -5.73 -9.64
C GLU A 4 -12.00 -5.51 -10.31
N GLY A 5 -12.74 -4.45 -9.93
CA GLY A 5 -13.97 -4.04 -10.60
C GLY A 5 -13.74 -3.34 -11.94
N LEU A 6 -12.63 -2.62 -12.10
CA LEU A 6 -12.22 -1.99 -13.38
C LEU A 6 -11.57 -2.99 -14.33
N PHE A 7 -10.89 -4.00 -13.79
CA PHE A 7 -10.15 -5.01 -14.56
C PHE A 7 -10.57 -6.41 -14.10
N PRO A 8 -11.69 -6.95 -14.61
CA PRO A 8 -12.26 -8.22 -14.16
C PRO A 8 -11.38 -9.45 -14.43
N HIS A 9 -10.34 -9.29 -15.25
CA HIS A 9 -9.34 -10.31 -15.56
C HIS A 9 -8.09 -10.22 -14.68
N ILE A 10 -7.97 -9.18 -13.85
CA ILE A 10 -6.90 -9.03 -12.89
C ILE A 10 -7.41 -9.60 -11.55
N TYR A 11 -6.95 -10.81 -11.24
CA TYR A 11 -7.15 -11.44 -9.94
C TYR A 11 -5.78 -11.57 -9.26
N TRP A 12 -5.64 -10.93 -8.10
CA TRP A 12 -4.39 -10.95 -7.36
C TRP A 12 -4.37 -12.17 -6.44
N THR A 13 -3.75 -13.26 -6.91
CA THR A 13 -3.54 -14.43 -6.05
C THR A 13 -2.63 -14.05 -4.86
N PRO A 14 -2.80 -14.66 -3.68
CA PRO A 14 -2.03 -14.30 -2.48
C PRO A 14 -0.52 -14.30 -2.69
N CYS A 15 -0.01 -15.21 -3.53
CA CYS A 15 1.41 -15.27 -3.87
C CYS A 15 1.88 -14.08 -4.72
N VAL A 16 1.07 -13.59 -5.67
CA VAL A 16 1.40 -12.41 -6.47
C VAL A 16 1.43 -11.16 -5.58
N VAL A 17 0.45 -11.02 -4.69
CA VAL A 17 0.42 -9.92 -3.69
C VAL A 17 1.66 -9.96 -2.80
N HIS A 18 2.04 -11.16 -2.33
CA HIS A 18 3.23 -11.32 -1.50
C HIS A 18 4.51 -10.91 -2.23
N THR A 19 4.72 -11.43 -3.43
CA THR A 19 5.91 -11.15 -4.23
C THR A 19 6.00 -9.67 -4.56
N LEU A 20 4.88 -9.03 -4.90
CA LEU A 20 4.84 -7.59 -5.14
C LEU A 20 5.20 -6.79 -3.89
N ASN A 21 4.67 -7.17 -2.73
CA ASN A 21 5.01 -6.53 -1.45
C ASN A 21 6.51 -6.66 -1.12
N LEU A 22 7.11 -7.83 -1.36
CA LEU A 22 8.55 -8.03 -1.19
C LEU A 22 9.37 -7.17 -2.16
N ALA A 23 8.97 -7.11 -3.43
CA ALA A 23 9.64 -6.31 -4.44
C ALA A 23 9.62 -4.82 -4.06
N LEU A 24 8.47 -4.29 -3.67
CA LEU A 24 8.33 -2.90 -3.24
C LEU A 24 9.16 -2.61 -1.98
N LYS A 25 9.18 -3.51 -0.99
CA LYS A 25 10.04 -3.35 0.19
C LYS A 25 11.51 -3.29 -0.16
N ASN A 26 11.97 -4.13 -1.09
CA ASN A 26 13.36 -4.10 -1.54
C ASN A 26 13.70 -2.81 -2.27
N ILE A 27 12.77 -2.29 -3.10
CA ILE A 27 12.94 -1.00 -3.77
C ILE A 27 13.02 0.13 -2.74
N CYS A 28 12.09 0.18 -1.77
CA CYS A 28 12.08 1.23 -0.74
C CYS A 28 13.27 1.14 0.24
N ALA A 29 13.86 -0.05 0.41
CA ALA A 29 15.06 -0.24 1.24
C ALA A 29 16.36 0.15 0.50
N ALA A 30 16.32 0.29 -0.83
CA ALA A 30 17.48 0.68 -1.61
C ALA A 30 17.90 2.11 -1.25
N LYS A 31 19.21 2.31 -1.07
CA LYS A 31 19.81 3.64 -0.90
C LYS A 31 20.42 4.09 -2.21
N ASN A 32 20.55 5.39 -2.38
CA ASN A 32 21.32 5.95 -3.50
C ASN A 32 22.80 5.59 -3.32
N THR A 33 23.35 4.82 -4.24
CA THR A 33 24.75 4.38 -4.29
C THR A 33 25.26 4.51 -5.71
N GLU A 34 26.57 4.60 -5.91
CA GLU A 34 27.19 4.75 -7.25
C GLU A 34 26.73 3.69 -8.26
N THR A 35 26.40 2.48 -7.78
CA THR A 35 25.97 1.35 -8.62
C THR A 35 24.50 1.39 -9.05
N ASN A 36 23.66 2.22 -8.43
CA ASN A 36 22.22 2.26 -8.68
C ASN A 36 21.63 3.68 -8.81
N VAL A 37 22.45 4.71 -9.02
CA VAL A 37 22.02 6.13 -9.04
C VAL A 37 20.82 6.36 -9.97
N GLU A 38 20.90 5.88 -11.21
CA GLU A 38 19.83 6.06 -12.21
C GLU A 38 18.54 5.35 -11.78
N THR A 39 18.62 4.09 -11.35
CA THR A 39 17.46 3.34 -10.88
C THR A 39 16.85 3.96 -9.62
N TYR A 40 17.69 4.43 -8.69
CA TYR A 40 17.23 5.10 -7.48
C TYR A 40 16.47 6.37 -7.81
N LYS A 41 16.97 7.19 -8.75
CA LYS A 41 16.30 8.42 -9.19
C LYS A 41 14.90 8.16 -9.78
N GLU A 42 14.75 7.09 -10.55
CA GLU A 42 13.45 6.71 -11.15
C GLU A 42 12.48 6.05 -10.16
N CYS A 43 12.98 5.47 -9.07
CA CYS A 43 12.18 4.66 -8.15
C CYS A 43 12.00 5.28 -6.75
N SER A 44 12.73 6.34 -6.40
CA SER A 44 12.71 6.90 -5.03
C SER A 44 11.34 7.43 -4.61
N TRP A 45 10.53 7.90 -5.57
CA TRP A 45 9.17 8.39 -5.32
C TRP A 45 8.25 7.35 -4.67
N ILE A 46 8.54 6.05 -4.85
CA ILE A 46 7.78 4.96 -4.24
C ILE A 46 7.93 5.01 -2.73
N THR A 47 9.12 5.32 -2.22
CA THR A 47 9.38 5.48 -0.78
C THR A 47 8.60 6.65 -0.20
N ASP A 48 8.59 7.78 -0.91
CA ASP A 48 7.88 8.99 -0.48
C ASP A 48 6.37 8.73 -0.43
N THR A 49 5.81 8.18 -1.51
CA THR A 49 4.39 7.82 -1.61
C THR A 49 3.99 6.80 -0.53
N HIS A 50 4.85 5.82 -0.25
CA HIS A 50 4.64 4.87 0.84
C HIS A 50 4.59 5.57 2.21
N GLY A 51 5.50 6.52 2.45
CA GLY A 51 5.53 7.33 3.66
C GLY A 51 4.25 8.13 3.86
N ASP A 52 3.77 8.80 2.81
CA ASP A 52 2.53 9.58 2.83
C ASP A 52 1.31 8.69 3.11
N ALA A 53 1.21 7.55 2.43
CA ALA A 53 0.13 6.58 2.66
C ALA A 53 0.14 6.07 4.11
N LEU A 54 1.32 5.80 4.68
CA LEU A 54 1.45 5.38 6.07
C LEU A 54 1.02 6.48 7.05
N ALA A 55 1.38 7.73 6.76
CA ALA A 55 0.98 8.89 7.58
C ALA A 55 -0.54 9.08 7.55
N ILE A 56 -1.17 9.02 6.37
CA ILE A 56 -2.64 9.11 6.22
C ILE A 56 -3.32 7.97 6.96
N LYS A 57 -2.83 6.72 6.82
CA LYS A 57 -3.33 5.59 7.58
C LYS A 57 -3.26 5.87 9.08
N HIS A 58 -2.10 6.25 9.59
CA HIS A 58 -1.92 6.51 11.02
C HIS A 58 -2.83 7.61 11.51
N PHE A 59 -3.02 8.68 10.72
CA PHE A 59 -3.96 9.74 11.04
C PHE A 59 -5.39 9.19 11.17
N ILE A 60 -5.88 8.47 10.17
CA ILE A 60 -7.25 7.92 10.17
C ILE A 60 -7.43 6.89 11.30
N MET A 61 -6.50 5.95 11.44
CA MET A 61 -6.62 4.83 12.39
C MET A 61 -6.53 5.26 13.85
N ASN A 62 -5.76 6.30 14.16
CA ASN A 62 -5.65 6.86 15.50
C ASN A 62 -6.72 7.94 15.79
N HIS A 63 -7.56 8.29 14.82
CA HIS A 63 -8.60 9.29 15.02
C HIS A 63 -9.80 8.71 15.80
N ASN A 64 -10.30 9.46 16.78
CA ASN A 64 -11.46 9.04 17.60
C ASN A 64 -12.72 8.82 16.76
N MET A 65 -12.88 9.57 15.66
CA MET A 65 -14.01 9.47 14.75
C MET A 65 -13.75 8.56 13.54
N ARG A 66 -12.72 7.70 13.58
CA ARG A 66 -12.36 6.82 12.44
C ARG A 66 -13.57 6.09 11.86
N LEU A 67 -14.46 5.58 12.71
CA LEU A 67 -15.67 4.86 12.27
C LEU A 67 -16.60 5.75 11.43
N SER A 68 -16.79 7.01 11.83
CA SER A 68 -17.57 7.99 11.08
C SER A 68 -16.91 8.37 9.76
N MET A 69 -15.58 8.54 9.75
CA MET A 69 -14.82 8.81 8.53
C MET A 69 -14.95 7.64 7.54
N PHE A 70 -14.75 6.39 8.00
CA PHE A 70 -14.92 5.22 7.15
C PHE A 70 -16.37 5.08 6.65
N THR A 71 -17.36 5.23 7.51
CA THR A 71 -18.77 5.11 7.11
C THR A 71 -19.18 6.18 6.09
N LYS A 72 -18.58 7.37 6.16
CA LYS A 72 -18.88 8.49 5.26
C LYS A 72 -18.14 8.41 3.93
N PHE A 73 -16.88 8.00 3.95
CA PHE A 73 -15.97 8.11 2.79
C PHE A 73 -15.59 6.76 2.18
N SER A 74 -15.89 5.64 2.82
CA SER A 74 -15.60 4.28 2.35
C SER A 74 -16.88 3.47 2.24
N THR A 75 -17.17 2.96 1.04
CA THR A 75 -18.20 1.93 0.83
C THR A 75 -17.78 0.57 1.40
N LEU A 76 -16.47 0.38 1.61
CA LEU A 76 -15.93 -0.80 2.26
C LEU A 76 -16.19 -0.67 3.77
N LYS A 77 -16.95 -1.63 4.33
CA LYS A 77 -16.98 -1.84 5.78
C LYS A 77 -15.56 -2.08 6.26
N LEU A 78 -15.24 -1.64 7.48
CA LEU A 78 -13.95 -1.89 8.13
C LEU A 78 -13.75 -3.40 8.24
N LEU A 79 -13.28 -4.04 7.17
CA LEU A 79 -12.64 -5.32 7.25
C LEU A 79 -11.44 -5.00 8.13
N SER A 80 -11.50 -5.46 9.38
CA SER A 80 -10.28 -5.81 10.07
C SER A 80 -9.59 -6.77 9.13
N VAL A 81 -8.78 -6.22 8.23
CA VAL A 81 -7.76 -6.98 7.53
C VAL A 81 -6.88 -7.35 8.69
N ALA A 82 -7.16 -8.52 9.29
CA ALA A 82 -6.20 -9.21 10.13
C ALA A 82 -4.87 -9.06 9.42
N ASP A 83 -3.79 -8.72 10.13
CA ASP A 83 -2.42 -8.61 9.60
C ASP A 83 -2.06 -9.90 8.86
N THR A 84 -2.59 -10.05 7.65
CA THR A 84 -2.51 -11.23 6.82
C THR A 84 -1.30 -10.98 6.00
N ARG A 85 -0.16 -10.90 6.69
CA ARG A 85 1.25 -11.20 6.36
C ARG A 85 1.80 -10.78 4.97
N PHE A 86 0.98 -10.14 4.14
CA PHE A 86 1.08 -10.08 2.70
C PHE A 86 0.45 -8.81 2.12
N ALA A 87 -0.57 -8.22 2.77
CA ALA A 87 -1.40 -7.17 2.17
C ALA A 87 -1.40 -5.80 2.88
N SER A 88 -0.44 -5.51 3.77
CA SER A 88 -0.52 -4.29 4.61
C SER A 88 -0.21 -2.97 3.87
N THR A 89 0.47 -3.04 2.72
CA THR A 89 0.97 -1.85 2.01
C THR A 89 0.15 -1.51 0.76
N ILE A 90 -0.32 -2.52 0.04
CA ILE A 90 -1.00 -2.33 -1.26
C ILE A 90 -2.51 -2.12 -1.09
N VAL A 91 -3.13 -2.73 -0.08
CA VAL A 91 -4.61 -2.68 0.11
C VAL A 91 -5.10 -1.36 0.71
N MET A 92 -4.20 -0.50 1.18
CA MET A 92 -4.58 0.83 1.68
C MET A 92 -4.57 1.93 0.60
N LEU A 93 -4.18 1.61 -0.63
CA LEU A 93 -4.35 2.47 -1.80
C LEU A 93 -5.54 2.00 -2.64
#